data_AF-A0A925NGZ0-F1
#
_entry.id   AF-A0A925NGZ0-F1
#
_cell.length_a   1.000
_cell.length_b   1.000
_cell.length_c   1.000
_cell.angle_alpha   90.00
_cell.angle_beta   90.00
_cell.angle_gamma   90.00
#
_symmetry.space_group_name_H-M   'P 1'
#
loop_
_entity.id
_entity.type
_entity.pdbx_description
1 polymer ?
#
loop_
_entity_poly.entity_id
_entity_poly.type
_entity_poly.pdbx_seq_one_letter_code
_entity_poly.pdbx_strand_id
1 'polypeptide(L)'
;MTDLSNELRELGGGARSQEEVARRVTNHFYDEFTMGDKGEKAFAMVRCFISLSFRDLEVPLKRFVEKRRSQLAEIKPDTRCLTLIATRGQEEQWNERHLSVDHRAIP
;
A
#
# COMPACT_ATOMS: atom_id res chain seq x y z
N MET A 1 1.60 -5.38 24.72
CA MET A 1 2.16 -4.74 23.50
C MET A 1 3.15 -5.65 22.74
N THR A 2 3.55 -6.79 23.32
CA THR A 2 4.38 -7.83 22.68
C THR A 2 3.62 -8.69 21.67
N ASP A 3 2.32 -8.87 21.85
CA ASP A 3 1.53 -9.84 21.05
C ASP A 3 1.39 -9.40 19.60
N LEU A 4 0.98 -8.15 19.36
CA LEU A 4 0.96 -7.56 18.01
C LEU A 4 2.34 -7.63 17.32
N SER A 5 3.42 -7.44 18.06
CA SER A 5 4.77 -7.53 17.48
C SER A 5 5.13 -8.96 17.05
N ASN A 6 4.64 -9.97 17.76
CA ASN A 6 4.84 -11.38 17.41
C ASN A 6 3.97 -11.77 16.21
N GLU A 7 2.68 -11.40 16.23
CA GLU A 7 1.75 -11.63 15.13
C GLU A 7 2.30 -11.04 13.82
N LEU A 8 2.78 -9.80 13.84
CA LEU A 8 3.38 -9.17 12.66
C LEU A 8 4.63 -9.89 12.14
N ARG A 9 5.45 -10.50 13.01
CA ARG A 9 6.61 -11.31 12.57
C ARG A 9 6.15 -12.60 11.91
N GLU A 10 5.12 -13.24 12.46
CA GLU A 10 4.57 -14.48 11.92
C GLU A 10 3.94 -14.28 10.54
N LEU A 11 3.35 -13.10 10.27
CA LEU A 11 2.84 -12.75 8.94
C LEU A 11 3.92 -12.78 7.85
N GLY A 12 5.19 -12.58 8.20
CA GLY A 12 6.33 -12.71 7.28
C GLY A 12 6.73 -14.15 6.97
N GLY A 13 6.31 -15.12 7.79
CA GLY A 13 6.71 -16.52 7.68
C GLY A 13 6.32 -17.14 6.34
N GLY A 14 7.30 -17.72 5.64
CA GLY A 14 7.09 -18.43 4.37
C GLY A 14 6.61 -17.57 3.20
N ALA A 15 6.60 -16.24 3.32
CA ALA A 15 6.25 -15.36 2.22
C ALA A 15 7.31 -15.39 1.11
N ARG A 16 6.86 -15.32 -0.14
CA ARG A 16 7.72 -15.41 -1.33
C ARG A 16 8.06 -14.04 -1.91
N SER A 17 7.42 -12.98 -1.42
CA SER A 17 7.65 -11.61 -1.87
C SER A 17 7.33 -10.59 -0.77
N GLN A 18 7.91 -9.40 -0.89
CA GLN A 18 7.58 -8.27 -0.02
C GLN A 18 6.11 -7.84 -0.17
N GLU A 19 5.56 -7.94 -1.39
CA GLU A 19 4.16 -7.64 -1.67
C GLU A 19 3.21 -8.60 -0.93
N GLU A 20 3.57 -9.89 -0.86
CA GLU A 20 2.81 -10.87 -0.10
C GLU A 20 2.77 -10.51 1.39
N VAL A 21 3.91 -10.16 1.99
CA VAL A 21 3.98 -9.73 3.39
C VAL A 21 3.15 -8.47 3.61
N ALA A 22 3.31 -7.46 2.74
CA ALA A 22 2.55 -6.22 2.85
C ALA A 22 1.04 -6.46 2.81
N ARG A 23 0.56 -7.35 1.94
CA ARG A 23 -0.85 -7.74 1.86
C ARG A 23 -1.34 -8.41 3.14
N ARG A 24 -0.56 -9.33 3.70
CA ARG A 24 -0.88 -10.01 4.98
C ARG A 24 -0.99 -8.99 6.11
N VAL A 25 -0.04 -8.05 6.21
CA VAL A 25 -0.05 -6.98 7.21
C VAL A 25 -1.25 -6.04 7.03
N THR A 26 -1.54 -5.58 5.82
CA THR A 26 -2.71 -4.70 5.60
C THR A 26 -4.03 -5.38 5.89
N ASN A 27 -4.14 -6.68 5.59
CA ASN A 27 -5.32 -7.45 5.92
C ASN A 27 -5.48 -7.60 7.44
N HIS A 28 -4.41 -8.00 8.14
CA HIS A 28 -4.43 -8.12 9.59
C HIS A 28 -4.82 -6.80 10.27
N PHE A 29 -4.24 -5.67 9.86
CA PHE A 29 -4.63 -4.37 10.42
C PHE A 29 -6.08 -3.99 10.12
N TYR A 30 -6.59 -4.28 8.92
CA TYR A 30 -7.98 -3.98 8.60
C TYR A 30 -8.96 -4.90 9.35
N ASP A 31 -8.60 -6.18 9.50
CA ASP A 31 -9.48 -7.20 10.03
C ASP A 31 -9.51 -7.21 11.58
N GLU A 32 -8.36 -7.05 12.23
CA GLU A 32 -8.23 -7.16 13.70
C GLU A 32 -8.45 -5.83 14.44
N PHE A 33 -8.23 -4.69 13.78
CA PHE A 33 -8.46 -3.41 14.43
C PHE A 33 -9.94 -3.05 14.31
N THR A 34 -10.67 -3.27 15.39
CA THR A 34 -12.09 -2.97 15.50
C THR A 34 -12.38 -1.87 16.51
N MET A 35 -13.51 -1.19 16.34
CA MET A 35 -14.03 -0.17 17.24
C MET A 35 -15.44 -0.50 17.70
N GLY A 36 -15.79 -0.03 18.90
CA GLY A 36 -17.10 -0.21 19.51
C GLY A 36 -17.41 -1.65 19.90
N ASP A 37 -18.54 -1.84 20.57
CA ASP A 37 -18.93 -3.13 21.16
C ASP A 37 -19.42 -4.15 20.11
N LYS A 38 -19.62 -3.72 18.86
CA LYS A 38 -20.14 -4.52 17.75
C LYS A 38 -19.05 -5.04 16.81
N GLY A 39 -17.78 -4.75 17.06
CA GLY A 39 -16.66 -5.19 16.22
C GLY A 39 -16.61 -4.51 14.85
N GLU A 40 -17.05 -3.25 14.76
CA GLU A 40 -16.98 -2.45 13.53
C GLU A 40 -15.51 -2.22 13.16
N LYS A 41 -15.17 -2.15 11.87
CA LYS A 41 -13.77 -1.91 11.47
C LYS A 41 -13.31 -0.52 11.92
N ALA A 42 -12.15 -0.44 12.56
CA ALA A 42 -11.57 0.83 13.01
C ALA A 42 -11.09 1.72 11.85
N PHE A 43 -10.91 1.15 10.67
CA PHE A 43 -10.45 1.85 9.47
C PHE A 43 -11.43 1.63 8.33
N ALA A 44 -11.68 2.68 7.54
CA ALA A 44 -12.31 2.51 6.23
C ALA A 44 -11.38 1.77 5.25
N MET A 45 -10.06 1.97 5.40
CA MET A 45 -9.02 1.40 4.54
C MET A 45 -7.64 1.49 5.18
N VAL A 46 -6.79 0.49 4.89
CA VAL A 46 -5.36 0.44 5.21
C VAL A 46 -4.56 0.39 3.92
N ARG A 47 -3.46 1.15 3.83
CA ARG A 47 -2.54 1.15 2.68
C ARG A 47 -1.10 0.99 3.13
N CYS A 48 -0.36 0.14 2.42
CA CYS A 48 1.08 -0.04 2.62
C CYS A 48 1.84 0.50 1.40
N PHE A 49 2.77 1.41 1.67
CA PHE A 49 3.64 2.00 0.66
C PHE A 49 5.09 1.61 0.93
N ILE A 50 5.86 1.46 -0.15
CA ILE A 50 7.32 1.49 -0.09
C ILE A 50 7.83 2.70 -0.84
N SER A 51 9.00 3.19 -0.45
CA SER A 51 9.68 4.25 -1.18
C SER A 51 10.55 3.62 -2.26
N LEU A 52 10.36 4.01 -3.51
CA LEU A 52 11.21 3.64 -4.66
C LEU A 52 11.67 4.91 -5.37
N SER A 53 12.82 4.87 -6.07
CA SER A 53 13.15 5.97 -6.97
C SER A 53 12.24 5.93 -8.20
N PHE A 54 12.00 7.06 -8.85
CA PHE A 54 11.24 7.11 -10.10
C PHE A 54 11.87 6.19 -11.16
N ARG A 55 13.20 6.10 -11.21
CA ARG A 55 13.93 5.18 -12.09
C ARG A 55 13.56 3.71 -11.84
N ASP A 56 13.36 3.32 -10.59
CA ASP A 56 13.09 1.93 -10.21
C ASP A 56 11.60 1.54 -10.33
N LEU A 57 10.72 2.50 -10.64
CA LEU A 57 9.32 2.21 -10.89
C LEU A 57 9.13 1.37 -12.16
N GLU A 58 8.17 0.44 -12.09
CA GLU A 58 7.66 -0.25 -13.25
C GLU A 58 7.04 0.73 -14.26
N VAL A 59 7.07 0.38 -15.54
CA VAL A 59 6.58 1.23 -16.64
C VAL A 59 5.15 1.76 -16.42
N PRO A 60 4.18 0.96 -15.94
CA PRO A 60 2.83 1.47 -15.67
C PRO A 60 2.79 2.56 -14.60
N LEU A 61 3.65 2.46 -13.58
CA LEU A 61 3.73 3.43 -12.48
C LEU A 61 4.46 4.71 -12.90
N LYS A 62 5.49 4.62 -13.75
CA LYS A 62 6.11 5.82 -14.36
C LYS A 62 5.09 6.64 -15.12
N ARG A 63 4.34 6.00 -16.03
CA ARG A 63 3.26 6.62 -16.81
C ARG A 63 2.17 7.22 -15.92
N PHE A 64 1.84 6.55 -14.82
CA PHE A 64 0.87 7.04 -13.85
C PHE A 64 1.31 8.36 -13.21
N VAL A 65 2.56 8.40 -12.74
CA VAL A 65 3.15 9.59 -12.12
C VAL A 65 3.26 10.73 -13.13
N GLU A 66 3.72 10.45 -14.34
CA GLU A 66 3.83 11.43 -15.43
C GLU A 66 2.47 12.03 -15.82
N LYS A 67 1.43 11.20 -15.95
CA LYS A 67 0.07 11.64 -16.32
C LYS A 67 -0.55 12.56 -15.26
N ARG A 68 -0.17 12.39 -13.99
CA ARG A 68 -0.73 13.14 -12.85
C ARG A 68 -0.09 14.50 -12.63
N ARG A 69 1.02 14.81 -13.27
CA ARG A 69 1.60 16.14 -13.18
C ARG A 69 0.88 17.13 -14.09
N SER A 70 0.53 18.28 -13.53
CA SER A 70 0.30 19.48 -14.32
C SER A 70 1.61 19.85 -15.01
N GLN A 71 1.52 20.00 -16.32
CA GLN A 71 2.59 20.22 -17.29
C GLN A 71 3.72 21.14 -16.75
N LEU A 72 4.99 20.69 -16.80
CA LEU A 72 6.18 21.44 -17.25
C LEU A 72 7.53 21.03 -16.60
N ALA A 73 7.57 20.23 -15.55
CA ALA A 73 8.85 19.80 -14.94
C ALA A 73 9.07 18.29 -15.05
N GLU A 74 10.12 17.91 -15.80
CA GLU A 74 10.63 16.53 -15.89
C GLU A 74 10.89 15.97 -14.48
N ILE A 75 10.47 14.73 -14.25
CA ILE A 75 10.75 14.04 -12.99
C ILE A 75 12.18 13.55 -13.01
N LYS A 76 12.98 14.05 -12.08
CA LYS A 76 14.35 13.56 -11.88
C LYS A 76 14.32 12.06 -11.57
N PRO A 77 15.20 11.24 -12.17
CA PRO A 77 15.23 9.80 -11.95
C PRO A 77 15.29 9.37 -10.47
N ASP A 78 15.94 10.18 -9.63
CA ASP A 78 16.14 9.88 -8.21
C ASP A 78 14.99 10.39 -7.31
N THR A 79 13.96 11.02 -7.88
CA THR A 79 12.74 11.42 -7.16
C THR A 79 12.14 10.22 -6.44
N ARG A 80 11.86 10.33 -5.14
CA ARG A 80 11.31 9.22 -4.36
C ARG A 80 9.80 9.18 -4.50
N CYS A 81 9.28 8.06 -4.96
CA CYS A 81 7.86 7.81 -5.09
C CYS A 81 7.37 6.84 -4.02
N LEU A 82 6.34 7.24 -3.26
CA LEU A 82 5.58 6.32 -2.41
C LEU A 82 4.75 5.41 -3.31
N THR A 83 5.16 4.15 -3.39
CA THR A 83 4.59 3.14 -4.27
C THR A 83 3.69 2.21 -3.49
N LEU A 84 2.42 2.12 -3.87
CA LEU A 84 1.44 1.29 -3.19
C LEU A 84 1.73 -0.18 -3.47
N ILE A 85 1.95 -0.95 -2.41
CA ILE A 85 2.20 -2.40 -2.51
C ILE A 85 1.11 -3.26 -1.90
N ALA A 86 0.28 -2.71 -1.02
CA ALA A 86 -0.92 -3.39 -0.55
C ALA A 86 -1.99 -2.40 -0.10
N THR A 87 -3.25 -2.79 -0.24
CA THR A 87 -4.41 -2.00 0.18
C THR A 87 -5.53 -2.95 0.58
N ARG A 88 -6.29 -2.58 1.61
CA ARG A 88 -7.45 -3.33 2.10
C ARG A 88 -8.46 -2.32 2.63
N GLY A 89 -9.73 -2.45 2.25
CA GLY A 89 -10.76 -1.52 2.67
C GLY A 89 -12.17 -2.05 2.48
N GLN A 90 -13.13 -1.21 2.83
CA GLN A 90 -14.55 -1.56 2.81
C GLN A 90 -15.09 -1.79 1.40
N GLU A 91 -14.68 -0.96 0.43
CA GLU A 91 -15.11 -1.08 -0.96
C GLU A 91 -14.26 -2.11 -1.71
N GLU A 92 -14.89 -2.92 -2.57
CA GLU A 92 -14.21 -3.97 -3.34
C GLU A 92 -13.01 -3.44 -4.13
N GLN A 93 -13.18 -2.28 -4.78
CA GLN A 93 -12.13 -1.61 -5.56
C GLN A 93 -10.92 -1.15 -4.73
N TRP A 94 -11.04 -1.07 -3.40
CA TRP A 94 -9.93 -0.71 -2.50
C TRP A 94 -9.08 -1.91 -2.10
N ASN A 95 -9.48 -3.13 -2.46
CA ASN A 95 -8.79 -4.37 -2.11
C ASN A 95 -7.77 -4.81 -3.18
N GLU A 96 -7.72 -4.10 -4.31
CA GLU A 96 -6.73 -4.33 -5.37
C GLU A 96 -5.92 -3.06 -5.63
N ARG A 97 -4.61 -3.12 -5.38
CA ARG A 97 -3.74 -1.93 -5.51
C ARG A 97 -3.72 -1.34 -6.93
N HIS A 98 -3.89 -2.17 -7.95
CA HIS A 98 -3.85 -1.76 -9.35
C HIS A 98 -5.09 -0.95 -9.76
N LEU A 99 -6.21 -1.15 -9.04
CA LEU A 99 -7.46 -0.40 -9.22
C LEU A 99 -7.46 0.95 -8.50
N SER A 100 -6.43 1.25 -7.68
CA SER A 100 -6.31 2.55 -7.02
C SER A 100 -6.24 3.66 -8.06
N VAL A 101 -7.23 4.56 -8.03
CA VAL A 101 -7.29 5.70 -8.95
C VAL A 101 -6.16 6.66 -8.62
N ASP A 102 -6.07 7.12 -7.37
CA ASP A 102 -5.22 8.25 -6.99
C ASP A 102 -3.83 7.90 -6.45
N HIS A 103 -3.65 6.71 -5.88
CA HIS A 103 -2.53 6.47 -4.97
C HIS A 103 -1.63 5.28 -5.39
N ARG A 104 -1.45 5.00 -6.69
CA ARG A 104 -0.56 3.90 -7.13
C ARG A 104 0.92 4.21 -6.93
N ALA A 105 1.33 5.43 -7.25
CA ALA A 105 2.66 5.98 -7.00
C ALA A 105 2.57 7.51 -6.83
N ILE A 106 3.14 8.05 -5.75
CA ILE A 106 3.07 9.47 -5.38
C ILE A 106 4.50 10.03 -5.32
N PRO A 107 4.89 10.92 -6.24
CA PRO A 107 6.24 11.49 -6.31
C PRO A 107 6.51 12.57 -5.24
#